data_AF-A0A9D7NUF5-F1
#
_entry.id   AF-A0A9D7NUF5-F1
#
_cell.length_a   1.000
_cell.length_b   1.000
_cell.length_c   1.000
_cell.angle_alpha   90.00
_cell.angle_beta   90.00
_cell.angle_gamma   90.00
#
_symmetry.space_group_name_H-M   'P 1'
#
loop_
_entity.id
_entity.type
_entity.pdbx_description
1 polymer ?
#
loop_
_entity_poly.entity_id
_entity_poly.type
_entity_poly.pdbx_seq_one_letter_code
_entity_poly.pdbx_strand_id
1 'polypeptide(L)' 'MKREEAIGLAVEWLAVQRVEHGAFLSAEMSTYADEVWEIEFAHRGLNARSLTTDPSSKIVLVEAKTGVIRFFTVM' A
#
# COMPACT_ATOMS: atom_id res chain seq x y z
N MET A 1 7.92 7.70 -12.65
CA MET A 1 6.52 7.69 -12.19
C MET A 1 6.32 8.80 -11.15
N LYS A 2 5.10 9.31 -10.94
CA LYS A 2 4.79 10.27 -9.84
C LYS A 2 4.19 9.54 -8.64
N ARG A 3 4.21 10.15 -7.45
CA ARG A 3 3.64 9.58 -6.21
C ARG A 3 2.17 9.14 -6.36
N GLU A 4 1.35 9.99 -6.97
CA GLU A 4 -0.09 9.73 -7.16
C GLU A 4 -0.33 8.54 -8.10
N GLU A 5 0.52 8.40 -9.13
CA GLU A 5 0.48 7.31 -10.11
C GLU A 5 0.84 5.96 -9.46
N ALA A 6 1.81 5.95 -8.54
CA ALA A 6 2.19 4.77 -7.77
C ALA A 6 1.07 4.27 -6.85
N ILE A 7 0.41 5.20 -6.17
CA ILE A 7 -0.72 4.90 -5.28
C ILE A 7 -1.88 4.37 -6.11
N GLY A 8 -2.19 4.99 -7.25
CA GLY A 8 -3.21 4.50 -8.18
C GLY A 8 -2.94 3.06 -8.63
N LEU A 9 -1.71 2.78 -9.06
CA LEU A 9 -1.30 1.45 -9.51
C LEU A 9 -1.43 0.39 -8.41
N ALA A 10 -1.04 0.73 -7.17
CA ALA A 10 -1.19 -0.17 -6.02
C ALA A 10 -2.66 -0.43 -5.66
N VAL A 11 -3.53 0.59 -5.75
CA VAL A 11 -4.97 0.44 -5.52
C VAL A 11 -5.61 -0.46 -6.57
N GLU A 12 -5.30 -0.26 -7.85
CA GLU A 12 -5.80 -1.10 -8.95
C GLU A 12 -5.33 -2.55 -8.80
N TRP A 13 -4.07 -2.76 -8.44
CA TRP A 13 -3.52 -4.10 -8.22
C TRP A 13 -4.22 -4.83 -7.05
N LEU A 14 -4.46 -4.15 -5.93
CA LEU A 14 -5.19 -4.72 -4.79
C LEU A 14 -6.62 -5.13 -5.17
N ALA A 15 -7.29 -4.31 -5.99
CA ALA A 15 -8.63 -4.63 -6.50
C ALA A 15 -8.62 -5.90 -7.38
N VAL A 16 -7.61 -6.06 -8.24
CA VAL A 16 -7.44 -7.26 -9.09
C VAL A 16 -7.18 -8.51 -8.26
N GLN A 17 -6.40 -8.41 -7.18
CA GLN A 17 -6.08 -9.55 -6.31
C GLN A 17 -7.27 -10.02 -5.46
N ARG A 18 -8.44 -9.35 -5.54
CA ARG A 18 -9.60 -9.59 -4.66
C ARG A 18 -9.21 -9.60 -3.18
N VAL A 19 -8.17 -8.84 -2.83
CA VAL A 19 -7.89 -8.48 -1.45
C VAL A 19 -8.95 -7.44 -1.11
N GLU A 20 -10.18 -7.91 -0.89
CA GLU A 20 -11.30 -7.08 -0.45
C GLU A 20 -10.99 -6.61 0.97
N HIS A 21 -10.21 -5.55 1.04
CA HIS A 21 -10.19 -4.68 2.19
C HIS A 21 -11.12 -3.54 1.86
N GLY A 22 -12.07 -3.29 2.78
CA GLY A 22 -13.01 -2.18 2.65
C GLY A 22 -12.26 -0.88 2.38
N ALA A 23 -12.97 0.12 1.83
CA ALA A 23 -12.40 1.40 1.39
C ALA A 23 -11.26 1.89 2.32
N PHE A 24 -10.02 1.69 1.88
CA PHE A 24 -8.83 2.13 2.62
C PHE A 24 -8.97 3.63 2.86
N LEU A 25 -8.88 4.07 4.12
CA LEU A 25 -9.07 5.50 4.44
C LEU A 25 -7.88 6.35 4.03
N SER A 26 -6.70 5.75 3.96
CA SER A 26 -5.47 6.43 3.62
C SER A 26 -4.42 5.45 3.08
N ALA A 27 -3.57 5.97 2.18
CA ALA A 27 -2.35 5.34 1.73
C ALA A 27 -1.18 6.30 2.03
N GLU A 28 -0.15 5.81 2.70
CA GLU A 28 1.10 6.56 2.84
C GLU A 28 2.19 5.93 1.99
N MET A 29 3.00 6.77 1.36
CA MET A 29 4.14 6.34 0.56
C MET A 29 5.43 6.75 1.28
N SER A 30 6.26 5.77 1.58
CA SER A 30 7.64 5.92 2.06
C SER A 30 8.62 5.43 0.99
N THR A 31 9.88 5.83 1.08
CA THR A 31 10.94 5.28 0.22
C THR A 31 11.59 4.11 0.95
N TYR A 32 11.52 2.91 0.37
CA TYR A 32 12.07 1.68 0.96
C TYR A 32 13.51 1.42 0.51
N ALA A 33 13.78 1.60 -0.79
CA ALA A 33 15.11 1.50 -1.38
C ALA A 33 15.22 2.48 -2.56
N ASP A 34 16.41 2.65 -3.13
CA ASP A 34 16.60 3.46 -4.33
C ASP A 34 15.58 3.02 -5.39
N GLU A 35 14.65 3.93 -5.71
CA GLU A 35 13.59 3.75 -6.71
C GLU A 35 12.53 2.68 -6.36
N VAL A 36 12.42 2.27 -5.08
CA VAL A 36 11.31 1.44 -4.60
C VAL A 36 10.48 2.23 -3.59
N TRP A 37 9.20 2.36 -3.88
CA TRP A 37 8.24 2.99 -3.00
C TRP A 37 7.48 1.96 -2.22
N GLU A 38 7.39 2.17 -0.91
CA GLU A 38 6.56 1.37 -0.03
C GLU A 38 5.26 2.13 0.21
N ILE A 39 4.14 1.46 -0.02
CA ILE A 39 2.80 2.02 0.12
C ILE A 39 2.08 1.21 1.17
N GLU A 40 1.83 1.85 2.31
CA GLU A 40 1.09 1.27 3.42
C GLU A 40 -0.37 1.72 3.35
N PHE A 41 -1.28 0.73 3.36
CA PHE A 41 -2.72 0.94 3.36
C PHE A 41 -3.31 0.68 4.75
N ALA A 42 -3.94 1.71 5.33
CA ALA A 42 -4.63 1.61 6.62
C ALA A 42 -6.10 1.20 6.44
N HIS A 43 -6.58 0.30 7.30
CA HIS A 43 -7.97 -0.13 7.27
C HIS A 43 -8.94 0.97 7.73
N ARG A 44 -10.17 0.94 7.21
CA ARG A 44 -11.23 1.88 7.59
C ARG A 44 -11.53 1.82 9.09
N GLY A 45 -11.52 2.97 9.76
CA GLY A 45 -11.81 3.14 11.19
C GLY A 45 -10.60 3.49 12.06
N LEU A 46 -9.39 3.50 11.50
CA LEU A 46 -8.15 3.70 12.26
C LEU A 46 -7.38 4.91 11.76
N ASN A 47 -7.17 5.89 12.65
CA ASN A 47 -6.40 7.11 12.38
C ASN A 47 -4.91 6.96 12.69
N ALA A 48 -4.50 5.88 13.37
CA ALA A 48 -3.13 5.65 13.82
C ALA A 48 -2.62 4.28 13.35
N ARG A 49 -1.52 4.29 12.59
CA ARG A 49 -0.91 3.12 11.92
C ARG A 49 -0.04 2.25 12.83
N SER A 50 0.40 2.78 13.97
CA SER A 50 1.42 2.15 14.82
C SER A 50 0.88 1.30 15.98
N LEU A 51 -0.44 1.23 16.21
CA LEU A 51 -1.02 0.62 17.42
C LEU A 51 -2.11 -0.42 17.15
N THR A 52 -2.34 -0.78 15.90
CA THR A 52 -3.47 -1.66 15.55
C THR A 52 -2.91 -3.00 15.11
N THR A 53 -2.74 -3.89 16.09
CA THR A 53 -2.67 -5.33 15.86
C THR A 53 -3.94 -5.88 15.19
N ASP A 54 -4.95 -5.05 14.92
CA ASP A 54 -6.12 -5.42 14.13
C ASP A 54 -6.78 -4.15 13.54
N PRO A 55 -6.96 -4.04 12.20
CA PRO A 55 -6.61 -4.98 11.13
C PRO A 55 -5.20 -4.74 10.58
N SER A 56 -4.57 -5.82 10.08
CA SER A 56 -3.25 -5.82 9.46
C SER A 56 -3.13 -4.70 8.41
N SER A 57 -2.20 -3.76 8.59
CA SER A 57 -1.84 -2.87 7.49
C SER A 57 -1.27 -3.68 6.33
N LYS A 58 -1.60 -3.29 5.10
CA LYS A 58 -1.07 -3.94 3.89
C LYS A 58 0.02 -3.09 3.32
N ILE A 59 1.16 -3.72 3.04
CA ILE A 59 2.32 -3.06 2.47
C ILE A 59 2.51 -3.53 1.04
N VAL A 60 2.54 -2.57 0.12
CA VAL A 60 2.76 -2.79 -1.30
C VAL A 60 4.04 -2.08 -1.70
N LEU A 61 5.00 -2.79 -2.27
CA LEU A 61 6.19 -2.17 -2.85
C LEU A 61 5.97 -1.96 -4.35
N VAL A 62 6.27 -0.76 -4.83
CA VAL A 62 6.17 -0.36 -6.24
C VAL A 62 7.55 0.09 -6.71
N GLU A 63 8.09 -0.56 -7.75
CA GLU A 63 9.29 -0.06 -8.42
C GLU A 63 8.96 1.18 -9.26
N ALA A 64 9.62 2.30 -8.96
CA ALA A 64 9.39 3.61 -9.57
C ALA A 64 9.71 3.66 -11.08
N LYS A 65 10.62 2.78 -11.54
CA LYS A 65 11.03 2.67 -12.96
C LYS A 65 10.13 1.77 -13.78
N THR A 66 9.72 0.63 -13.21
CA THR A 66 9.07 -0.45 -13.97
C THR A 66 7.58 -0.57 -13.68
N GLY A 67 7.11 -0.02 -12.56
CA GLY A 67 5.75 -0.24 -12.06
C GLY A 67 5.51 -1.67 -11.57
N VAL A 68 6.56 -2.48 -11.40
CA VAL A 68 6.42 -3.82 -10.85
C VAL A 68 5.99 -3.71 -9.39
N ILE A 69 4.93 -4.44 -9.05
CA ILE A 69 4.38 -4.50 -7.70
C ILE A 69 4.86 -5.78 -7.00
N ARG A 70 5.39 -5.62 -5.79
CA ARG A 70 5.70 -6.73 -4.86
C ARG A 70 4.86 -6.56 -3.59
N PHE A 71 4.22 -7.63 -3.16
CA PHE A 71 3.28 -7.59 -2.03
C PHE A 71 3.89 -8.17 -0.75
N PHE A 72 3.73 -7.45 0.35
CA PHE A 72 4.09 -7.91 1.69
C PHE A 72 2.86 -7.79 2.59
N THR A 73 2.34 -8.93 3.06
CA THR A 73 1.47 -8.93 4.24
C THR A 73 2.36 -9.03 5.46
N VAL A 74 2.28 -8.04 6.35
CA VAL A 74 2.77 -8.19 7.72
C VAL A 74 1.62 -8.85 8.50
N MET A 75 1.88 -10.01 9.10
CA MET A 75 0.95 -10.72 9.99
C MET A 75 0.94 -10.08 11.37
#